data_AF-A0A2I8A513-F1
#
_entry.id   AF-A0A2I8A513-F1
#
_cell.length_a   1.000
_cell.length_b   1.000
_cell.length_c   1.000
_cell.angle_alpha   90.00
_cell.angle_beta   90.00
_cell.angle_gamma   90.00
#
_symmetry.space_group_name_H-M   'P 1'
#
loop_
_entity.id
_entity.type
_entity.pdbx_description
1 polymer ?
#
loop_
_entity_poly.entity_id
_entity_poly.type
_entity_poly.pdbx_seq_one_letter_code
_entity_poly.pdbx_strand_id
1 'polypeptide(L)'
;MKGYPLIINVVVLVVLSTYFSPVFAQSQRYPNNTESRELIRRFHQVPSNVNGDKKDFRSSLEKQRLTSFSNSWSKVFPSVAPFLGTWRGLEESISIFPSTVKNSVCILYQGENNSTSFEVASVSNRKIVTSKEFGRAYIIKQKNRLGVMGIYNNSPNMSAFEFPVPLKRLESLLSGRGQDSNKIIQQFKSSGCTTSKPNT
;
A
#
# COMPACT_ATOMS: atom_id res chain seq x y z
N MET A 1 -37.11 -48.88 -36.79
CA MET A 1 -35.73 -48.37 -36.57
C MET A 1 -35.84 -47.00 -35.91
N LYS A 2 -35.20 -46.83 -34.74
CA LYS A 2 -34.54 -45.63 -34.13
C LYS A 2 -35.04 -44.23 -34.55
N GLY A 3 -35.32 -43.24 -33.70
CA GLY A 3 -35.16 -42.99 -32.25
C GLY A 3 -35.65 -41.55 -31.94
N TYR A 4 -36.03 -41.27 -30.68
CA TYR A 4 -36.45 -39.95 -30.16
C TYR A 4 -35.22 -39.04 -29.83
N PRO A 5 -35.40 -37.86 -29.20
CA PRO A 5 -35.88 -36.55 -29.70
C PRO A 5 -34.79 -35.45 -29.44
N LEU A 6 -35.00 -34.18 -29.78
CA LEU A 6 -34.15 -33.10 -29.22
C LEU A 6 -34.87 -31.75 -29.17
N ILE A 7 -35.34 -31.41 -27.98
CA ILE A 7 -35.67 -30.06 -27.52
C ILE A 7 -34.35 -29.40 -27.16
N ILE A 8 -34.02 -28.23 -27.73
CA ILE A 8 -33.01 -27.33 -27.17
C ILE A 8 -33.59 -25.91 -27.14
N ASN A 9 -34.02 -25.52 -25.94
CA ASN A 9 -34.16 -24.12 -25.53
C ASN A 9 -32.77 -23.48 -25.57
N VAL A 10 -32.55 -22.45 -26.39
CA VAL A 10 -31.38 -21.59 -26.27
C VAL A 10 -31.80 -20.33 -25.53
N VAL A 11 -31.64 -20.36 -24.21
CA VAL A 11 -31.66 -19.17 -23.36
C VAL A 11 -30.34 -18.44 -23.61
N VAL A 12 -30.40 -17.31 -24.31
CA VAL A 12 -29.23 -16.43 -24.51
C VAL A 12 -29.06 -15.58 -23.25
N LEU A 13 -28.25 -16.05 -22.31
CA LEU A 13 -27.83 -15.32 -21.13
C LEU A 13 -26.51 -14.62 -21.45
N VAL A 14 -26.57 -13.42 -22.02
CA VAL A 14 -25.37 -12.55 -22.14
C VAL A 14 -25.10 -11.97 -20.75
N VAL A 15 -24.26 -12.66 -19.99
CA VAL A 15 -23.67 -12.10 -18.77
C VAL A 15 -22.81 -10.92 -19.22
N LEU A 16 -23.23 -9.70 -18.88
CA LEU A 16 -22.34 -8.54 -18.88
C LEU A 16 -21.16 -8.88 -17.96
N SER A 17 -20.03 -9.25 -18.55
CA SER A 17 -18.76 -9.32 -17.85
C SER A 17 -18.36 -7.89 -17.50
N THR A 18 -18.83 -7.41 -16.37
CA THR A 18 -18.25 -6.28 -15.66
C THR A 18 -16.75 -6.53 -15.58
N TYR A 19 -15.98 -5.65 -16.21
CA TYR A 19 -14.53 -5.53 -16.06
C TYR A 19 -14.22 -5.22 -14.58
N PHE A 20 -14.24 -6.24 -13.73
CA PHE A 20 -13.59 -6.17 -12.44
C PHE A 20 -12.11 -6.39 -12.71
N SER A 21 -11.34 -5.31 -12.74
CA SER A 21 -9.90 -5.40 -12.54
C SER A 21 -9.68 -5.62 -11.04
N PRO A 22 -9.30 -6.82 -10.57
CA PRO A 22 -8.66 -6.90 -9.27
C PRO A 22 -7.30 -6.21 -9.42
N VAL A 23 -7.19 -4.96 -8.97
CA VAL A 23 -5.97 -4.13 -9.05
C VAL A 23 -4.77 -4.76 -8.32
N PHE A 24 -4.95 -5.89 -7.63
CA PHE A 24 -3.85 -6.77 -7.23
C PHE A 24 -4.19 -8.23 -7.57
N ALA A 25 -3.68 -8.71 -8.71
CA ALA A 25 -3.41 -10.14 -8.82
C ALA A 25 -2.48 -10.51 -7.64
N GLN A 26 -2.97 -11.32 -6.69
CA GLN A 26 -2.24 -11.71 -5.48
C GLN A 26 -0.88 -12.29 -5.87
N SER A 27 0.18 -11.51 -5.67
CA SER A 27 1.57 -11.94 -5.84
C SER A 27 1.82 -13.22 -5.01
N GLN A 28 2.00 -14.35 -5.68
CA GLN A 28 2.18 -15.65 -5.00
C GLN A 28 3.56 -15.79 -4.37
N ARG A 29 4.53 -14.97 -4.75
CA ARG A 29 5.90 -15.01 -4.24
C ARG A 29 6.48 -13.60 -4.15
N TYR A 30 7.49 -13.41 -3.32
CA TYR A 30 8.29 -12.19 -3.39
C TYR A 30 9.14 -12.17 -4.67
N PRO A 31 9.52 -10.98 -5.17
CA PRO A 31 10.63 -10.87 -6.11
C PRO A 31 11.89 -11.52 -5.53
N ASN A 32 12.63 -12.26 -6.34
CA ASN A 32 13.91 -12.83 -5.94
C ASN A 32 15.01 -11.74 -5.89
N ASN A 33 16.21 -12.11 -5.46
CA ASN A 33 17.31 -11.16 -5.27
C ASN A 33 17.77 -10.48 -6.57
N THR A 34 17.71 -11.16 -7.71
CA THR A 34 18.09 -10.59 -9.02
C THR A 34 17.01 -9.63 -9.51
N GLU A 35 15.74 -10.04 -9.46
CA GLU A 35 14.58 -9.20 -9.80
C GLU A 35 14.54 -7.94 -8.92
N SER A 36 14.73 -8.09 -7.61
CA SER A 36 14.75 -6.95 -6.67
C SER A 36 15.86 -5.95 -6.98
N ARG A 37 17.09 -6.45 -7.25
CA ARG A 37 18.22 -5.57 -7.59
C ARG A 37 17.96 -4.79 -8.86
N GLU A 38 17.39 -5.43 -9.87
CA GLU A 38 17.07 -4.79 -11.14
C GLU A 38 16.00 -3.71 -10.98
N LEU A 39 14.92 -4.01 -10.24
CA LEU A 39 13.88 -3.03 -9.93
C LEU A 39 14.44 -1.83 -9.14
N ILE A 40 15.29 -2.08 -8.14
CA ILE A 40 15.95 -1.03 -7.35
C ILE A 40 16.84 -0.15 -8.24
N ARG A 41 17.61 -0.75 -9.14
CA ARG A 41 18.53 -0.04 -10.05
C ARG A 41 17.77 0.93 -10.95
N ARG A 42 16.64 0.49 -11.50
CA ARG A 42 15.81 1.29 -12.40
C ARG A 42 14.74 2.12 -11.70
N PHE A 43 14.66 2.12 -10.36
CA PHE A 43 13.58 2.79 -9.63
C PHE A 43 13.47 4.28 -9.99
N HIS A 44 14.60 4.95 -10.22
CA HIS A 44 14.64 6.36 -10.68
C HIS A 44 13.90 6.62 -12.00
N GLN A 45 13.71 5.59 -12.84
CA GLN A 45 13.02 5.66 -14.13
C GLN A 45 11.53 5.29 -14.02
N VAL A 46 11.12 4.65 -12.92
CA VAL A 46 9.72 4.28 -12.69
C VAL A 46 8.90 5.57 -12.58
N PRO A 47 7.86 5.77 -13.41
CA PRO A 47 7.01 6.94 -13.31
C PRO A 47 6.33 6.99 -11.95
N SER A 48 6.21 8.20 -11.40
CA SER A 48 5.46 8.41 -10.16
C SER A 48 3.97 8.15 -10.42
N ASN A 49 3.30 7.51 -9.48
CA ASN A 49 1.85 7.42 -9.47
C ASN A 49 1.23 8.76 -9.02
N VAL A 50 1.99 9.80 -8.66
CA VAL A 50 1.43 11.14 -8.39
C VAL A 50 1.04 11.83 -9.72
N ASN A 51 0.01 12.69 -9.69
CA ASN A 51 -0.43 13.60 -10.76
C ASN A 51 0.63 13.88 -11.85
N GLY A 52 0.19 13.93 -13.11
CA GLY A 52 1.05 14.07 -14.30
C GLY A 52 2.11 15.18 -14.24
N ASP A 53 1.89 16.22 -13.43
CA ASP A 53 2.77 17.39 -13.33
C ASP A 53 3.99 17.23 -12.38
N LYS A 54 4.19 16.09 -11.72
CA LYS A 54 5.35 15.80 -10.82
C LYS A 54 5.69 16.90 -9.78
N LYS A 55 4.77 17.83 -9.52
CA LYS A 55 5.00 19.00 -8.66
C LYS A 55 4.67 18.66 -7.21
N ASP A 56 5.54 19.06 -6.30
CA ASP A 56 5.31 18.94 -4.86
C ASP A 56 4.36 20.05 -4.37
N PHE A 57 3.08 19.72 -4.20
CA PHE A 57 2.05 20.66 -3.73
C PHE A 57 1.98 20.83 -2.20
N ARG A 58 2.87 20.16 -1.44
CA ARG A 58 2.85 20.26 0.02
C ARG A 58 3.28 21.64 0.48
N SER A 59 2.53 22.19 1.44
CA SER A 59 2.91 23.41 2.15
C SER A 59 4.18 23.21 2.98
N SER A 60 4.87 24.31 3.30
CA SER A 60 6.01 24.29 4.23
C SER A 60 5.65 23.69 5.59
N LEU A 61 4.42 23.95 6.07
CA LEU A 61 3.91 23.41 7.33
C LEU A 61 3.73 21.89 7.28
N GLU A 62 3.19 21.34 6.18
CA GLU A 62 3.07 19.89 6.01
C GLU A 62 4.44 19.21 5.97
N LYS A 63 5.40 19.81 5.24
CA LYS A 63 6.79 19.32 5.20
C LYS A 63 7.41 19.32 6.60
N GLN A 64 7.27 20.41 7.34
CA GLN A 64 7.81 20.52 8.70
C GLN A 64 7.17 19.52 9.66
N ARG A 65 5.83 19.35 9.62
CA ARG A 65 5.12 18.39 10.46
C ARG A 65 5.57 16.96 10.20
N LEU A 66 5.69 16.57 8.93
CA LEU A 66 6.17 15.24 8.57
C LEU A 66 7.62 15.01 9.03
N THR A 67 8.51 15.98 8.77
CA THR A 67 9.91 15.90 9.20
C THR A 67 10.02 15.80 10.72
N SER A 68 9.28 16.62 11.47
CA SER A 68 9.27 16.57 12.94
C SER A 68 8.77 15.21 13.46
N PHE A 69 7.72 14.67 12.84
CA PHE A 69 7.17 13.36 13.19
C PHE A 69 8.18 12.23 12.93
N SER A 70 8.73 12.16 11.72
CA SER A 70 9.75 11.16 11.34
C SER A 70 11.00 11.27 12.21
N ASN A 71 11.49 12.48 12.49
CA ASN A 71 12.65 12.72 13.36
C ASN A 71 12.41 12.34 14.82
N SER A 72 11.16 12.38 15.29
CA SER A 72 10.85 11.92 16.66
C SER A 72 10.95 10.39 16.73
N TRP A 73 10.41 9.70 15.72
CA TRP A 73 10.46 8.24 15.62
C TRP A 73 11.85 7.72 15.26
N SER A 74 12.70 8.47 14.56
CA SER A 74 14.05 8.02 14.19
C SER A 74 14.96 7.80 15.39
N LYS A 75 14.68 8.45 16.52
CA LYS A 75 15.39 8.26 17.80
C LYS A 75 15.10 6.90 18.44
N VAL A 76 13.90 6.36 18.21
CA VAL A 76 13.43 5.11 18.82
C VAL A 76 13.56 3.95 17.83
N PHE A 77 13.06 4.13 16.60
CA PHE A 77 13.06 3.15 15.52
C PHE A 77 13.60 3.75 14.21
N PRO A 78 14.93 3.89 14.07
CA PRO A 78 15.56 4.51 12.90
C PRO A 78 15.30 3.76 11.58
N SER A 79 15.05 2.45 11.63
CA SER A 79 14.70 1.64 10.46
C SER A 79 13.29 1.92 9.91
N VAL A 80 12.36 2.31 10.79
CA VAL A 80 10.94 2.57 10.48
C VAL A 80 10.74 4.01 10.03
N ALA A 81 11.36 4.96 10.73
CA ALA A 81 11.15 6.40 10.56
C ALA A 81 11.16 6.92 9.10
N PRO A 82 12.03 6.44 8.19
CA PRO A 82 12.06 6.92 6.82
C PRO A 82 10.75 6.68 6.05
N PHE A 83 9.99 5.64 6.40
CA PHE A 83 8.79 5.23 5.68
C PHE A 83 7.53 5.96 6.13
N LEU A 84 7.56 6.61 7.30
CA LEU A 84 6.38 7.17 7.93
C LEU A 84 5.75 8.30 7.11
N GLY A 85 4.42 8.33 7.08
CA GLY A 85 3.65 9.31 6.33
C GLY A 85 2.56 8.68 5.46
N THR A 86 1.77 9.53 4.82
CA THR A 86 0.84 9.11 3.77
C THR A 86 1.46 9.41 2.41
N TRP A 87 1.75 8.37 1.66
CA TRP A 87 2.28 8.41 0.30
C TRP A 87 1.11 8.38 -0.67
N ARG A 88 1.03 9.36 -1.58
CA ARG A 88 -0.09 9.50 -2.50
C ARG A 88 0.31 9.04 -3.90
N GLY A 89 -0.63 8.39 -4.57
CA GLY A 89 -0.72 8.24 -6.01
C GLY A 89 -1.96 8.98 -6.52
N LEU A 90 -2.31 8.76 -7.78
CA LEU A 90 -3.42 9.38 -8.51
C LEU A 90 -4.75 8.91 -7.92
N GLU A 91 -4.90 7.59 -7.81
CA GLU A 91 -6.15 6.95 -7.37
C GLU A 91 -5.94 6.05 -6.15
N GLU A 92 -4.74 6.08 -5.57
CA GLU A 92 -4.36 5.25 -4.44
C GLU A 92 -3.49 6.01 -3.44
N SER A 93 -3.43 5.50 -2.21
CA SER A 93 -2.51 5.99 -1.19
C SER A 93 -2.09 4.89 -0.23
N ILE A 94 -0.89 5.05 0.33
CA ILE A 94 -0.31 4.17 1.34
C ILE A 94 0.02 5.03 2.56
N SER A 95 -0.72 4.83 3.65
CA SER A 95 -0.39 5.39 4.95
C SER A 95 0.42 4.39 5.76
N ILE A 96 1.65 4.77 6.12
CA ILE A 96 2.56 3.95 6.92
C ILE A 96 2.68 4.59 8.30
N PHE A 97 2.13 3.88 9.29
CA PHE A 97 2.09 4.30 10.68
C PHE A 97 3.18 3.58 11.49
N PRO A 98 3.79 4.25 12.46
CA PRO A 98 4.68 3.60 13.41
C PRO A 98 3.88 2.65 14.32
N SER A 99 4.55 1.58 14.76
CA SER A 99 4.12 0.72 15.86
C SER A 99 5.06 0.91 17.05
N THR A 100 4.56 0.70 18.28
CA THR A 100 5.39 0.55 19.47
C THR A 100 6.17 -0.78 19.48
N VAL A 101 5.78 -1.73 18.63
CA VAL A 101 6.52 -2.99 18.42
C VAL A 101 7.73 -2.73 17.53
N LYS A 102 8.92 -3.11 18.01
CA LYS A 102 10.19 -2.93 17.31
C LYS A 102 10.14 -3.55 15.92
N ASN A 103 10.68 -2.85 14.93
CA ASN A 103 10.76 -3.29 13.54
C ASN A 103 9.39 -3.63 12.91
N SER A 104 8.32 -2.97 13.37
CA SER A 104 6.99 -3.14 12.80
C SER A 104 6.37 -1.80 12.40
N VAL A 105 5.52 -1.84 11.38
CA VAL A 105 4.68 -0.73 10.93
C VAL A 105 3.28 -1.22 10.67
N CYS A 106 2.30 -0.35 10.83
CA CYS A 106 0.98 -0.57 10.25
C CYS A 106 0.87 0.12 8.91
N ILE A 107 0.28 -0.55 7.93
CA ILE A 107 0.03 -0.03 6.60
C ILE A 107 -1.47 0.01 6.39
N LEU A 108 -1.99 1.17 6.00
CA LEU A 108 -3.32 1.31 5.44
C LEU A 108 -3.16 1.66 3.96
N TYR A 109 -3.62 0.78 3.09
CA TYR A 109 -3.78 1.08 1.68
C TYR A 109 -5.21 1.48 1.38
N GLN A 110 -5.33 2.50 0.54
CA GLN A 110 -6.61 2.99 0.04
C GLN A 110 -6.46 3.10 -1.47
N GLY A 111 -7.21 2.32 -2.23
CA GLY A 111 -7.16 2.34 -3.69
C GLY A 111 -8.46 2.80 -4.32
N GLU A 112 -8.58 2.55 -5.62
CA GLU A 112 -9.79 2.76 -6.42
C GLU A 112 -11.01 2.07 -5.82
N ASN A 113 -12.20 2.56 -6.16
CA ASN A 113 -13.50 2.02 -5.75
C ASN A 113 -13.67 1.85 -4.23
N ASN A 114 -13.08 2.74 -3.44
CA ASN A 114 -13.07 2.70 -1.97
C ASN A 114 -12.43 1.43 -1.37
N SER A 115 -11.62 0.71 -2.14
CA SER A 115 -10.87 -0.44 -1.63
C SER A 115 -9.97 0.00 -0.48
N THR A 116 -9.97 -0.81 0.58
CA THR A 116 -9.19 -0.56 1.80
C THR A 116 -8.55 -1.87 2.23
N SER A 117 -7.25 -1.86 2.48
CA SER A 117 -6.58 -2.98 3.14
C SER A 117 -5.70 -2.47 4.26
N PHE A 118 -5.64 -3.27 5.32
CA PHE A 118 -4.84 -2.99 6.50
C PHE A 118 -3.91 -4.17 6.77
N GLU A 119 -2.65 -3.88 7.08
CA GLU A 119 -1.66 -4.89 7.43
C GLU A 119 -0.70 -4.38 8.50
N VAL A 120 -0.24 -5.28 9.37
CA VAL A 120 0.96 -5.10 10.18
C VAL A 120 2.13 -5.75 9.47
N ALA A 121 3.08 -4.93 9.02
CA ALA A 121 4.23 -5.37 8.27
C ALA A 121 5.51 -5.30 9.09
N SER A 122 6.52 -6.08 8.69
CA SER A 122 7.83 -6.10 9.32
C SER A 122 8.83 -5.22 8.57
N VAL A 123 9.77 -4.61 9.27
CA VAL A 123 10.85 -3.82 8.69
C VAL A 123 12.17 -4.54 8.91
N SER A 124 12.83 -4.89 7.81
CA SER A 124 14.13 -5.57 7.83
C SER A 124 14.98 -5.06 6.68
N ASN A 125 16.30 -4.96 6.86
CA ASN A 125 17.23 -4.62 5.77
C ASN A 125 16.83 -3.37 4.95
N ARG A 126 16.35 -2.32 5.63
CA ARG A 126 15.89 -1.05 5.01
C ARG A 126 14.73 -1.23 4.02
N LYS A 127 13.91 -2.27 4.18
CA LYS A 127 12.66 -2.50 3.44
C LYS A 127 11.54 -2.92 4.40
N ILE A 128 10.31 -2.58 4.03
CA ILE A 128 9.14 -3.19 4.65
C ILE A 128 8.82 -4.45 3.86
N VAL A 129 8.50 -5.54 4.57
CA VAL A 129 8.10 -6.82 4.00
C VAL A 129 6.63 -7.02 4.31
N THR A 130 5.81 -7.04 3.26
CA THR A 130 4.37 -7.19 3.38
C THR A 130 3.93 -8.64 3.21
N SER A 131 2.79 -8.99 3.80
CA SER A 131 2.23 -10.34 3.83
C SER A 131 1.31 -10.62 2.64
N LYS A 132 0.53 -11.71 2.69
CA LYS A 132 -0.35 -12.09 1.57
C LYS A 132 -1.52 -11.10 1.43
N GLU A 133 -1.95 -10.53 2.54
CA GLU A 133 -3.08 -9.64 2.72
C GLU A 133 -2.91 -8.33 1.93
N PHE A 134 -1.69 -7.79 1.92
CA PHE A 134 -1.30 -6.63 1.09
C PHE A 134 -0.67 -7.05 -0.26
N GLY A 135 -0.57 -8.36 -0.50
CA GLY A 135 0.25 -8.93 -1.57
C GLY A 135 1.72 -9.03 -1.15
N ARG A 136 2.36 -10.17 -1.44
CA ARG A 136 3.76 -10.41 -1.10
C ARG A 136 4.66 -9.44 -1.88
N ALA A 137 5.08 -8.38 -1.21
CA ALA A 137 5.81 -7.27 -1.79
C ALA A 137 6.89 -6.76 -0.83
N TYR A 138 7.80 -5.96 -1.38
CA TYR A 138 8.74 -5.18 -0.61
C TYR A 138 8.48 -3.70 -0.84
N ILE A 139 8.45 -2.92 0.24
CA ILE A 139 8.40 -1.47 0.16
C ILE A 139 9.78 -0.91 0.50
N ILE A 140 10.32 -0.10 -0.41
CA ILE A 140 11.62 0.56 -0.27
C ILE A 140 11.45 2.06 -0.33
N LYS A 141 12.42 2.79 0.19
CA LYS A 141 12.48 4.24 0.05
C LYS A 141 13.81 4.67 -0.55
N GLN A 142 13.75 5.54 -1.56
CA GLN A 142 14.90 6.26 -2.08
C GLN A 142 14.56 7.75 -2.16
N LYS A 143 15.32 8.58 -1.43
CA LYS A 143 15.04 10.03 -1.31
C LYS A 143 13.59 10.26 -0.89
N ASN A 144 12.81 11.03 -1.65
CA ASN A 144 11.40 11.32 -1.40
C ASN A 144 10.44 10.42 -2.20
N ARG A 145 10.89 9.23 -2.59
CA ARG A 145 10.11 8.25 -3.35
C ARG A 145 9.97 6.95 -2.57
N LEU A 146 8.77 6.39 -2.56
CA LEU A 146 8.45 5.07 -2.01
C LEU A 146 8.20 4.12 -3.17
N GLY A 147 8.93 3.01 -3.22
CA GLY A 147 8.76 1.99 -4.24
C GLY A 147 8.08 0.77 -3.63
N VAL A 148 7.01 0.29 -4.25
CA VAL A 148 6.36 -0.97 -3.89
C VAL A 148 6.68 -1.97 -4.99
N MET A 149 7.49 -2.99 -4.69
CA MET A 149 7.90 -4.01 -5.65
C MET A 149 7.32 -5.38 -5.33
N GLY A 150 6.73 -6.01 -6.34
CA GLY A 150 6.05 -7.29 -6.24
C GLY A 150 6.04 -8.03 -7.56
N ILE A 151 5.41 -9.20 -7.58
CA ILE A 151 5.15 -9.95 -8.81
C ILE A 151 3.72 -9.68 -9.26
N TYR A 152 3.58 -9.12 -10.46
CA TYR A 152 2.30 -8.77 -11.07
C TYR A 152 2.24 -9.44 -12.44
N ASN A 153 1.19 -10.20 -12.72
CA ASN A 153 1.05 -10.98 -13.96
C ASN A 153 2.31 -11.79 -14.28
N ASN A 154 2.81 -12.53 -13.27
CA ASN A 154 4.03 -13.35 -13.32
C ASN A 154 5.34 -12.59 -13.63
N SER A 155 5.32 -11.26 -13.60
CA SER A 155 6.49 -10.42 -13.89
C SER A 155 6.84 -9.52 -12.71
N PRO A 156 8.13 -9.30 -12.42
CA PRO A 156 8.55 -8.33 -11.41
C PRO A 156 8.18 -6.92 -11.84
N ASN A 157 7.39 -6.22 -11.02
CA ASN A 157 7.00 -4.84 -11.27
C ASN A 157 7.17 -3.98 -10.01
N MET A 158 7.21 -2.67 -10.22
CA MET A 158 7.36 -1.68 -9.16
C MET A 158 6.48 -0.47 -9.43
N SER A 159 5.69 -0.09 -8.43
CA SER A 159 4.94 1.18 -8.39
C SER A 159 5.73 2.21 -7.58
N ALA A 160 5.61 3.48 -7.94
CA ALA A 160 6.30 4.57 -7.25
C ALA A 160 5.30 5.58 -6.67
N PHE A 161 5.49 5.96 -5.41
CA PHE A 161 4.75 7.03 -4.75
C PHE A 161 5.70 8.14 -4.34
N GLU A 162 5.23 9.38 -4.33
CA GLU A 162 6.05 10.55 -4.03
C GLU A 162 5.35 11.51 -3.07
N PHE A 163 6.12 12.48 -2.57
CA PHE A 163 5.64 13.61 -1.78
C PHE A 163 4.76 13.19 -0.58
N PRO A 164 5.32 12.42 0.38
CA PRO A 164 4.56 11.98 1.53
C PRO A 164 4.03 13.18 2.31
N VAL A 165 2.80 13.09 2.80
CA VAL A 165 2.16 14.09 3.67
C VAL A 165 2.10 13.59 5.11
N PRO A 166 1.91 14.49 6.10
CA PRO A 166 1.67 14.08 7.48
C PRO A 166 0.52 13.07 7.60
N LEU A 167 0.66 12.10 8.50
CA LEU A 167 -0.39 11.15 8.82
C LEU A 167 -1.63 11.89 9.37
N LYS A 168 -2.80 11.51 8.87
CA LYS A 168 -4.08 11.85 9.50
C LYS A 168 -4.41 10.80 10.56
N ARG A 169 -5.35 11.13 11.45
CA ARG A 169 -5.96 10.15 12.36
C ARG A 169 -6.59 9.01 11.56
N LEU A 170 -6.45 7.78 12.05
CA LEU A 170 -6.96 6.60 11.35
C LEU A 170 -8.47 6.70 11.10
N GLU A 171 -9.22 7.16 12.10
CA GLU A 171 -10.67 7.32 12.02
C GLU A 171 -11.06 8.26 10.88
N SER A 172 -10.31 9.35 10.68
CA SER A 172 -10.53 10.30 9.59
C SER A 172 -10.24 9.70 8.21
N LEU A 173 -9.32 8.72 8.12
CA LEU A 173 -9.03 8.02 6.86
C LEU A 173 -10.10 6.98 6.53
N LEU A 174 -10.76 6.44 7.55
CA LEU A 174 -11.78 5.40 7.44
C LEU A 174 -13.22 5.93 7.44
N SER A 175 -13.42 7.24 7.62
CA SER A 175 -14.73 7.88 7.55
C SER A 175 -15.45 7.52 6.24
N GLY A 176 -16.68 6.99 6.35
CA GLY A 176 -17.50 6.61 5.21
C GLY A 176 -17.21 5.22 4.61
N ARG A 177 -16.30 4.42 5.20
CA ARG A 177 -15.89 3.10 4.67
C ARG A 177 -16.59 1.88 5.29
N GLY A 178 -17.68 2.07 6.03
CA GLY A 178 -18.57 0.98 6.47
C GLY A 178 -18.03 0.10 7.62
N GLN A 179 -18.51 -1.15 7.70
CA GLN A 179 -18.28 -2.07 8.83
C GLN A 179 -16.80 -2.50 9.01
N ASP A 180 -16.02 -2.53 7.93
CA ASP A 180 -14.60 -2.91 7.98
C ASP A 180 -13.75 -1.93 8.79
N SER A 181 -14.19 -0.67 8.91
CA SER A 181 -13.48 0.37 9.66
C SER A 181 -13.27 0.00 11.14
N ASN A 182 -14.26 -0.62 11.79
CA ASN A 182 -14.15 -0.99 13.20
C ASN A 182 -13.10 -2.09 13.41
N LYS A 183 -13.07 -3.08 12.52
CA LYS A 183 -12.07 -4.14 12.54
C LYS A 183 -10.66 -3.58 12.34
N ILE A 184 -10.48 -2.68 11.38
CA ILE A 184 -9.19 -2.01 11.13
C ILE A 184 -8.76 -1.18 12.35
N ILE A 185 -9.67 -0.43 12.98
CA ILE A 185 -9.37 0.36 14.19
C ILE A 185 -8.92 -0.55 15.35
N GLN A 186 -9.58 -1.69 15.55
CA GLN A 186 -9.20 -2.65 16.58
C GLN A 186 -7.84 -3.29 16.30
N GLN A 187 -7.58 -3.68 15.04
CA GLN A 187 -6.29 -4.22 14.62
C GLN A 187 -5.16 -3.20 14.77
N PHE A 188 -5.41 -1.95 14.39
CA PHE A 188 -4.45 -0.85 14.57
C PHE A 188 -4.05 -0.66 16.04
N LYS A 189 -5.04 -0.61 16.94
CA LYS A 189 -4.80 -0.45 18.39
C LYS A 189 -4.07 -1.64 18.99
N SER A 190 -4.54 -2.86 18.71
CA SER A 190 -3.94 -4.09 19.24
C SER A 190 -2.51 -4.34 18.73
N SER A 191 -2.17 -3.79 17.56
CA SER A 191 -0.83 -3.86 16.98
C SER A 191 0.11 -2.76 17.47
N GLY A 192 -0.31 -1.95 18.46
CA GLY A 192 0.48 -0.87 19.03
C GLY A 192 0.71 0.31 18.07
N CYS A 193 -0.09 0.43 17.02
CA CYS A 193 0.08 1.49 16.04
C CYS A 193 -0.50 2.82 16.50
N THR A 194 0.10 3.92 16.05
CA THR A 194 -0.27 5.26 16.51
C THR A 194 -0.02 6.32 15.45
N THR A 195 -0.72 7.44 15.57
CA THR A 195 -0.47 8.68 14.80
C THR A 195 0.31 9.71 15.61
N SER A 196 0.66 9.39 16.85
CA SER A 196 1.35 10.29 17.78
C SER A 196 2.88 10.11 17.71
N LYS A 197 3.60 11.10 18.23
CA LYS A 197 5.03 10.97 18.51
C LYS A 197 5.26 9.87 19.57
N PRO A 198 6.44 9.23 19.62
CA PRO A 198 6.73 8.28 20.68
C PRO A 198 6.65 8.98 22.03
N ASN A 199 6.16 8.27 23.05
CA ASN A 199 6.25 8.71 24.44
C ASN A 199 7.70 8.51 24.87
N THR A 200 8.53 9.54 24.71
CA THR A 200 9.89 9.60 25.26
C THR A 200 9.87 10.17 26.67
#